data_AF-A0A956JPK3-F1
#
_entry.id   AF-A0A956JPK3-F1
#
_cell.length_a   1.000
_cell.length_b   1.000
_cell.length_c   1.000
_cell.angle_alpha   90.00
_cell.angle_beta   90.00
_cell.angle_gamma   90.00
#
_symmetry.space_group_name_H-M   'P 1'
#
loop_
_entity.id
_entity.type
_entity.pdbx_description
1 polymer ?
#
loop_
_entity_poly.entity_id
_entity_poly.type
_entity_poly.pdbx_seq_one_letter_code
_entity_poly.pdbx_strand_id
1 'polypeptide(L)'
;MSDAKALLSDLERSPDDDALRTRAARALDDAGEPGRAVALLGERFVNLTAHEGPPLPCLCKRCLKPDSNVAASDGVEFRRDFATRDGRVLYFWVPTELFGARGLRESVVKRMKVSTSRRSLG
;
A
#
# COMPACT_ATOMS: atom_id res chain seq x y z
N MET A 1 3.32 8.57 -22.49
CA MET A 1 3.84 7.41 -21.72
C MET A 1 3.13 7.46 -20.38
N SER A 2 2.55 6.37 -19.88
CA SER A 2 1.85 6.40 -18.59
C SER A 2 2.82 6.76 -17.46
N ASP A 3 2.37 7.57 -16.51
CA ASP A 3 3.19 8.02 -15.37
C ASP A 3 3.83 6.85 -14.62
N ALA A 4 3.13 5.71 -14.54
CA ALA A 4 3.63 4.47 -13.96
C ALA A 4 4.90 3.93 -14.65
N LYS A 5 4.96 3.95 -15.99
CA LYS A 5 6.13 3.41 -16.72
C LYS A 5 7.39 4.23 -16.47
N ALA A 6 7.25 5.56 -16.43
CA ALA A 6 8.38 6.45 -16.15
C ALA A 6 8.90 6.22 -14.71
N LEU A 7 8.00 6.17 -13.72
CA LEU A 7 8.36 5.93 -12.33
C LEU A 7 9.03 4.57 -12.10
N LEU A 8 8.61 3.53 -12.82
CA LEU A 8 9.25 2.21 -12.76
C LEU A 8 10.67 2.23 -13.34
N SER A 9 10.88 2.90 -14.47
CA SER A 9 12.22 3.04 -15.05
C SER A 9 13.15 3.89 -14.18
N ASP A 10 12.62 4.90 -13.49
CA ASP A 10 13.38 5.65 -12.49
C ASP A 10 13.75 4.75 -11.29
N LEU A 11 12.83 3.89 -10.85
CA LEU A 11 13.05 3.00 -9.72
C LEU A 11 14.08 1.92 -10.04
N GLU A 12 14.15 1.43 -11.28
CA GLU A 12 15.20 0.52 -11.74
C GLU A 12 16.60 1.13 -11.57
N ARG A 13 16.72 2.46 -11.72
CA ARG A 13 17.98 3.20 -11.53
C ARG A 13 18.28 3.53 -10.07
N SER A 14 17.25 3.54 -9.23
CA SER A 14 17.32 3.87 -7.80
C SER A 14 16.49 2.89 -6.96
N PRO A 15 16.85 1.59 -6.91
CA PRO A 15 15.97 0.54 -6.37
C PRO A 15 15.68 0.66 -4.87
N ASP A 16 16.54 1.39 -4.15
CA ASP A 16 16.44 1.64 -2.71
C ASP A 16 15.61 2.89 -2.35
N ASP A 17 15.10 3.65 -3.34
CA ASP A 17 14.28 4.84 -3.10
C ASP A 17 12.83 4.46 -2.73
N ASP A 18 12.58 4.38 -1.43
CA ASP A 18 11.26 4.07 -0.86
C ASP A 18 10.16 5.07 -1.29
N ALA A 19 10.50 6.35 -1.46
CA ALA A 19 9.54 7.38 -1.87
C ALA A 19 9.17 7.20 -3.35
N LEU A 20 10.15 6.92 -4.20
CA LEU A 20 9.92 6.59 -5.60
C LEU A 20 9.13 5.30 -5.76
N ARG A 21 9.46 4.25 -5.00
CA ARG A 21 8.71 2.99 -4.96
C ARG A 21 7.25 3.20 -4.56
N THR A 22 7.01 4.03 -3.55
CA THR A 22 5.67 4.40 -3.12
C THR A 22 4.89 5.09 -4.23
N ARG A 23 5.49 6.06 -4.94
CA ARG A 23 4.85 6.76 -6.06
C ARG A 23 4.56 5.81 -7.22
N ALA A 24 5.51 4.94 -7.58
CA ALA A 24 5.34 3.94 -8.63
C ALA A 24 4.20 2.96 -8.31
N ALA A 25 4.13 2.47 -7.07
CA ALA A 25 3.04 1.59 -6.63
C ALA A 25 1.67 2.28 -6.71
N ARG A 26 1.59 3.57 -6.38
CA ARG A 26 0.34 4.34 -6.51
C ARG A 26 -0.08 4.49 -7.96
N ALA A 27 0.86 4.84 -8.83
CA ALA A 27 0.61 4.97 -10.25
C ALA A 27 0.13 3.63 -10.88
N LEU A 28 0.61 2.49 -10.37
CA LEU A 28 0.11 1.17 -10.77
C LEU A 28 -1.33 0.92 -10.26
N ASP A 29 -1.63 1.22 -9.01
CA ASP A 29 -2.99 1.06 -8.45
C ASP A 29 -4.00 1.97 -9.17
N ASP A 30 -3.63 3.23 -9.44
CA ASP A 30 -4.42 4.20 -10.20
C ASP A 30 -4.63 3.76 -11.66
N ALA A 31 -3.66 3.04 -12.24
CA ALA A 31 -3.77 2.43 -13.57
C ALA A 31 -4.61 1.15 -13.61
N GLY A 32 -5.19 0.72 -12.49
CA GLY A 32 -5.98 -0.51 -12.40
C GLY A 32 -5.13 -1.78 -12.33
N GLU A 33 -3.87 -1.67 -11.89
CA GLU A 33 -2.93 -2.79 -11.72
C GLU A 33 -2.59 -3.06 -10.23
N PRO A 34 -3.59 -3.29 -9.36
CA PRO A 34 -3.40 -3.39 -7.91
C PRO A 34 -2.47 -4.54 -7.50
N GLY A 35 -2.49 -5.65 -8.24
CA GLY A 35 -1.59 -6.79 -8.00
C GLY A 35 -0.12 -6.43 -8.16
N ARG A 36 0.21 -5.62 -9.18
CA ARG A 36 1.57 -5.13 -9.42
C ARG A 36 1.99 -4.11 -8.36
N ALA A 37 1.08 -3.25 -7.90
CA ALA A 37 1.36 -2.34 -6.79
C ALA A 37 1.70 -3.12 -5.50
N VAL A 38 0.93 -4.17 -5.18
CA VAL A 38 1.21 -5.06 -4.04
C VAL A 38 2.54 -5.78 -4.19
N ALA A 39 2.83 -6.34 -5.37
CA ALA A 39 4.10 -7.00 -5.64
C ALA A 39 5.29 -6.05 -5.45
N LEU A 40 5.22 -4.85 -6.05
CA LEU A 40 6.28 -3.85 -5.98
C LEU A 40 6.59 -3.39 -4.55
N LEU A 41 5.56 -3.23 -3.73
CA LEU A 41 5.75 -2.92 -2.30
C LEU A 41 6.26 -4.14 -1.54
N GLY A 42 5.75 -5.34 -1.82
CA GLY A 42 6.13 -6.58 -1.14
C GLY A 42 7.57 -7.02 -1.36
N GLU A 43 8.24 -6.56 -2.42
CA GLU A 43 9.67 -6.79 -2.65
C GLU A 43 10.56 -6.24 -1.54
N ARG A 44 10.14 -5.14 -0.91
CA ARG A 44 10.99 -4.38 0.04
C ARG A 44 10.30 -4.02 1.34
N PHE A 45 9.00 -3.77 1.32
CA PHE A 45 8.28 -3.24 2.45
C PHE A 45 7.69 -4.34 3.33
N VAL A 46 7.78 -4.15 4.64
CA VAL A 46 7.11 -5.02 5.61
C VAL A 46 5.63 -4.60 5.72
N ASN A 47 4.71 -5.52 5.43
CA ASN A 47 3.28 -5.31 5.65
C ASN A 47 2.95 -5.34 7.16
N LEU A 48 2.40 -4.23 7.67
CA LEU A 48 2.02 -4.03 9.06
C LEU A 48 0.56 -4.37 9.36
N THR A 49 -0.26 -4.65 8.35
CA THR A 49 -1.68 -4.91 8.56
C THR A 49 -1.86 -6.18 9.39
N ALA A 50 -2.55 -6.05 10.52
CA ALA A 50 -2.87 -7.15 11.41
C ALA A 50 -3.87 -8.11 10.76
N HIS A 51 -3.92 -9.33 11.28
CA HIS A 51 -4.96 -10.26 10.87
C HIS A 51 -6.29 -9.84 11.51
N GLU A 52 -7.22 -9.39 10.67
CA GLU A 52 -8.58 -9.00 11.04
C GLU A 52 -9.55 -9.80 10.15
N GLY A 53 -10.53 -10.43 10.78
CA GLY A 53 -11.54 -11.27 10.13
C GLY A 53 -12.71 -10.44 9.54
N PRO A 54 -13.82 -11.09 9.17
CA PRO A 54 -14.98 -10.44 8.55
C PRO A 54 -15.49 -9.21 9.34
N PRO A 55 -16.15 -8.26 8.66
CA PRO A 55 -16.84 -8.48 7.38
C PRO A 55 -16.03 -8.21 6.10
N LEU A 56 -14.89 -7.52 6.19
CA LEU A 56 -14.05 -7.23 5.02
C LEU A 56 -12.93 -8.28 4.85
N PRO A 57 -12.44 -8.52 3.62
CA PRO A 57 -11.30 -9.39 3.41
C PRO A 57 -10.07 -8.89 4.16
N CYS A 58 -9.39 -9.80 4.86
CA CYS A 58 -8.19 -9.47 5.60
C CYS A 58 -7.05 -9.02 4.67
N LEU A 59 -6.33 -7.97 5.07
CA LEU A 59 -5.22 -7.38 4.30
C LEU A 59 -3.83 -7.69 4.86
N CYS A 60 -3.75 -8.59 5.84
CA CYS A 60 -2.47 -9.03 6.42
C CYS A 60 -1.63 -9.80 5.39
N LYS A 61 -0.33 -9.97 5.67
CA LYS A 61 0.62 -10.69 4.79
C LYS A 61 0.12 -12.06 4.31
N ARG A 62 -0.65 -12.79 5.13
CA ARG A 62 -1.12 -14.14 4.82
C ARG A 62 -2.40 -14.16 3.99
N CYS A 63 -3.23 -13.13 4.09
CA CYS A 63 -4.59 -13.13 3.55
C CYS A 63 -4.78 -12.17 2.37
N LEU A 64 -3.87 -11.19 2.22
CA LEU A 64 -3.95 -10.19 1.17
C LEU A 64 -4.05 -10.86 -0.20
N LYS A 65 -5.15 -10.60 -0.91
CA LYS A 65 -5.34 -10.97 -2.31
C LYS A 65 -4.81 -9.83 -3.19
N PRO A 66 -3.67 -9.98 -3.88
CA PRO A 66 -3.01 -8.87 -4.58
C PRO A 66 -3.92 -8.19 -5.60
N ASP A 67 -4.67 -8.96 -6.38
CA ASP A 67 -5.51 -8.43 -7.47
C ASP A 67 -6.85 -7.87 -7.01
N SER A 68 -7.24 -8.07 -5.75
CA SER A 68 -8.51 -7.58 -5.21
C SER A 68 -8.29 -6.28 -4.45
N ASN A 69 -8.74 -5.16 -5.04
CA ASN A 69 -8.71 -3.84 -4.40
C ASN A 69 -10.10 -3.26 -4.13
N VAL A 70 -11.16 -4.07 -4.25
CA VAL A 70 -12.54 -3.73 -3.94
C VAL A 70 -13.14 -4.75 -2.99
N ALA A 71 -14.04 -4.29 -2.11
CA ALA A 71 -14.83 -5.11 -1.22
C ALA A 71 -16.16 -4.41 -0.89
N ALA A 72 -17.13 -5.14 -0.37
CA ALA A 72 -18.39 -4.58 0.10
C ALA A 72 -18.78 -5.20 1.44
N SER A 73 -19.39 -4.39 2.32
CA SER A 73 -19.98 -4.82 3.59
C SER A 73 -21.16 -3.91 3.92
N ASP A 74 -22.27 -4.48 4.37
CA ASP A 74 -23.43 -3.73 4.87
C ASP A 74 -23.92 -2.63 3.91
N GLY A 75 -23.86 -2.92 2.59
CA GLY A 75 -24.25 -1.96 1.54
C GLY A 75 -23.24 -0.85 1.25
N VAL A 76 -22.08 -0.85 1.90
CA VAL A 76 -20.99 0.11 1.65
C VAL A 76 -19.91 -0.55 0.79
N GLU A 77 -19.50 0.13 -0.27
CA GLU A 77 -18.37 -0.26 -1.10
C GLU A 77 -17.07 0.32 -0.56
N PHE A 78 -16.01 -0.48 -0.59
CA PHE A 78 -14.69 -0.12 -0.14
C PHE A 78 -13.67 -0.33 -1.25
N ARG A 79 -12.69 0.57 -1.30
CA ARG A 79 -11.46 0.39 -2.06
C ARG A 79 -10.29 0.21 -1.11
N ARG A 80 -9.36 -0.68 -1.47
CA ARG A 80 -8.10 -0.84 -0.75
C ARG A 80 -7.19 0.34 -1.09
N ASP A 81 -6.64 0.96 -0.08
CA ASP A 81 -5.57 1.95 -0.21
C ASP A 81 -4.39 1.51 0.68
N PHE A 82 -3.28 2.24 0.61
CA PHE A 82 -2.09 1.96 1.40
C PHE A 82 -1.34 3.22 1.82
N ALA A 83 -0.70 3.11 2.98
CA ALA A 83 0.22 4.10 3.51
C ALA A 83 1.59 3.45 3.68
N THR A 84 2.65 4.20 3.38
CA THR A 84 4.03 3.72 3.49
C THR A 84 4.84 4.64 4.38
N ARG A 85 5.79 4.05 5.12
CA ARG A 85 6.74 4.77 5.97
C ARG A 85 7.90 3.86 6.35
N ASP A 86 9.15 4.34 6.21
CA ASP A 86 10.36 3.66 6.67
C ASP A 86 10.42 2.17 6.28
N GLY A 87 10.33 1.86 4.98
CA GLY A 87 10.32 0.48 4.47
C GLY A 87 9.13 -0.38 4.95
N ARG A 88 8.00 0.22 5.31
CA ARG A 88 6.80 -0.49 5.76
C ARG A 88 5.58 -0.02 5.00
N VAL A 89 4.59 -0.91 4.87
CA VAL A 89 3.29 -0.64 4.26
C VAL A 89 2.17 -1.04 5.22
N LEU A 90 1.14 -0.21 5.31
CA LEU A 90 -0.13 -0.54 5.96
C LEU A 90 -1.22 -0.44 4.91
N TYR A 91 -1.87 -1.56 4.61
CA TYR A 91 -3.05 -1.61 3.76
C TYR A 91 -4.30 -1.42 4.61
N PHE A 92 -5.29 -0.72 4.08
CA PHE A 92 -6.57 -0.47 4.74
C PHE A 92 -7.69 -0.34 3.72
N TRP A 93 -8.92 -0.62 4.16
CA TRP A 93 -10.12 -0.39 3.38
C TRP A 93 -10.62 1.04 3.60
N VAL A 94 -11.03 1.69 2.52
CA VAL A 94 -11.57 3.04 2.50
C VAL A 94 -12.93 2.99 1.83
N PRO A 95 -14.00 3.52 2.45
CA PRO A 95 -15.28 3.70 1.75
C PRO A 95 -15.03 4.43 0.42
N THR A 96 -15.64 3.97 -0.68
CA THR A 96 -15.37 4.52 -2.02
C THR A 96 -15.55 6.05 -2.07
N GLU A 97 -16.51 6.59 -1.31
CA GLU A 97 -16.78 8.02 -1.16
C GLU A 97 -15.64 8.84 -0.53
N LEU A 98 -14.75 8.20 0.22
CA LEU A 98 -13.57 8.83 0.85
C LEU A 98 -12.27 8.51 0.11
N PHE A 99 -12.33 7.69 -0.95
CA PHE A 99 -11.15 7.31 -1.70
C PHE A 99 -10.50 8.53 -2.35
N GLY A 100 -9.18 8.70 -2.16
CA GLY A 100 -8.45 9.86 -2.66
C GLY A 100 -8.51 11.12 -1.78
N ALA A 101 -9.24 11.11 -0.66
CA ALA A 101 -9.29 12.25 0.25
C ALA A 101 -7.89 12.63 0.76
N ARG A 102 -7.47 13.88 0.49
CA ARG A 102 -6.08 14.36 0.72
C ARG A 102 -5.57 14.10 2.14
N GLY A 103 -6.41 14.27 3.16
CA GLY A 103 -6.04 14.13 4.57
C GLY A 103 -6.07 12.71 5.13
N LEU A 104 -6.70 11.75 4.45
CA LEU A 104 -6.89 10.40 4.99
C LEU A 104 -5.54 9.68 5.11
N ARG A 105 -4.77 9.61 4.01
CA ARG A 105 -3.47 8.93 3.99
C ARG A 105 -2.47 9.58 4.93
N GLU A 106 -2.42 10.90 4.97
CA GLU A 106 -1.55 11.64 5.89
C GLU A 106 -1.87 11.30 7.35
N SER A 107 -3.17 11.16 7.68
CA SER A 107 -3.63 10.77 9.01
C SER A 107 -3.22 9.33 9.35
N VAL A 108 -3.25 8.42 8.38
CA VAL A 108 -2.77 7.04 8.55
C VAL A 108 -1.25 7.02 8.76
N VAL A 109 -0.47 7.69 7.91
CA VAL A 109 0.99 7.77 8.03
C VAL A 109 1.43 8.33 9.39
N LYS A 110 0.74 9.37 9.89
CA LYS A 110 1.00 9.94 11.23
C LYS A 110 0.78 8.94 12.37
N ARG A 111 -0.16 8.00 12.21
CA ARG A 111 -0.50 6.97 13.20
C ARG A 111 0.32 5.69 13.07
N MET A 112 1.02 5.46 11.95
CA MET A 112 1.87 4.30 11.77
C MET A 112 3.01 4.31 12.81
N LYS A 113 2.92 3.40 13.79
CA LYS A 113 3.99 3.17 14.76
C LYS A 113 5.07 2.31 14.13
N VAL A 114 6.21 2.93 13.86
CA VAL A 114 7.39 2.25 13.33
C VAL A 114 8.30 1.89 14.50
N SER A 115 8.46 0.60 14.79
CA SER A 115 9.47 0.15 15.75
C SER A 115 10.87 0.40 15.16
N THR A 116 11.65 1.26 15.80
CA THR A 116 13.01 1.66 15.40
C THR A 116 14.08 0.61 15.74
N SER A 117 13.75 -0.69 15.69
CA SER A 117 14.78 -1.72 15.79
C SER A 117 15.67 -1.68 14.54
N ARG A 118 16.68 -0.82 14.56
CA ARG A 118 17.91 -0.98 13.79
C ARG A 118 18.48 -2.31 14.24
N ARG A 119 18.48 -3.32 13.36
CA ARG A 119 19.49 -4.37 13.46
C ARG A 119 20.81 -3.68 13.19
N SER A 120 21.53 -3.37 14.27
CA SER A 120 22.97 -3.18 14.24
C SER A 120 23.54 -4.42 13.54
N LEU A 121 24.13 -4.22 12.36
CA LEU A 121 25.00 -5.23 11.77
C LEU A 121 26.23 -5.30 12.69
N GLY A 122 26.35 -6.42 13.40
CA GLY A 122 27.61 -6.87 13.97
C GLY A 122 28.43 -7.59 12.91
#